data_AF-A0A7J4EGK9-F1
#
_entry.id   AF-A0A7J4EGK9-F1
#
_cell.length_a   1.000
_cell.length_b   1.000
_cell.length_c   1.000
_cell.angle_alpha   90.00
_cell.angle_beta   90.00
_cell.angle_gamma   90.00
#
_symmetry.space_group_name_H-M   'P 1'
#
loop_
_entity.id
_entity.type
_entity.pdbx_description
1 polymer ?
#
loop_
_entity_poly.entity_id
_entity_poly.type
_entity_poly.pdbx_seq_one_letter_code
_entity_poly.pdbx_strand_id
1 'polypeptide(L)'
;MEERKQKKYSDPLAELPVAMHMDFGSYSERRKQLLQTGRGWFNRRVKKWNSSLWIPELEFKEIETRYSEGKKFSFGETKIRFTKPLFHGIEFSRVGWIFATVVQHEGEKLIHSSDMNGPIIEDYMEWIIKENPDILILDGPMTYMMGYLLNKTNLQRAVNNISRIVRESEVKLVIYDHHLPREARFRENTEEVWRVAKKLNKKLLTAAEFLGKTPKVLEKT
;
A
#
# COMPACT_ATOMS: atom_id res chain seq x y z
N MET A 1 -2.93 -14.35 26.83
CA MET A 1 -1.92 -13.32 26.49
C MET A 1 -0.70 -13.57 27.36
N GLU A 2 0.50 -13.33 26.84
CA GLU A 2 1.77 -13.69 27.46
C GLU A 2 2.64 -12.45 27.65
N GLU A 3 3.68 -12.56 28.49
CA GLU A 3 4.71 -11.54 28.54
C GLU A 3 5.44 -11.42 27.20
N ARG A 4 5.66 -10.18 26.75
CA ARG A 4 6.36 -9.96 25.51
C ARG A 4 7.87 -10.02 25.72
N LYS A 5 8.54 -10.85 24.93
CA LYS A 5 10.00 -10.76 24.78
C LYS A 5 10.36 -9.41 24.15
N GLN A 6 11.08 -8.58 24.90
CA GLN A 6 11.53 -7.28 24.41
C GLN A 6 12.40 -7.47 23.16
N LYS A 7 12.17 -6.64 22.15
CA LYS A 7 12.99 -6.64 20.94
C LYS A 7 13.35 -5.23 20.51
N LYS A 8 14.48 -5.13 19.80
CA LYS A 8 14.88 -3.90 19.11
C LYS A 8 14.15 -3.83 17.78
N TYR A 9 13.69 -2.64 17.43
CA TYR A 9 13.07 -2.34 16.14
C TYR A 9 13.98 -1.34 15.44
N SER A 10 14.35 -1.62 14.19
CA SER A 10 15.11 -0.70 13.34
C SER A 10 14.27 0.53 12.98
N ASP A 11 14.93 1.60 12.54
CA ASP A 11 14.24 2.74 11.93
C ASP A 11 13.50 2.23 10.68
N PRO A 12 12.16 2.34 10.62
CA PRO A 12 11.41 1.87 9.45
C PRO A 12 11.74 2.63 8.17
N LEU A 13 12.34 3.83 8.26
CA LEU A 13 12.80 4.55 7.07
C LEU A 13 14.04 3.92 6.42
N ALA A 14 14.78 3.07 7.13
CA ALA A 14 15.94 2.37 6.56
C ALA A 14 15.54 1.39 5.44
N GLU A 15 14.27 0.96 5.42
CA GLU A 15 13.70 0.12 4.35
C GLU A 15 13.08 0.96 3.22
N LEU A 16 13.20 2.30 3.26
CA LEU A 16 12.63 3.23 2.27
C LEU A 16 13.69 4.11 1.57
N PRO A 17 14.78 3.54 1.03
CA PRO A 17 15.85 4.33 0.44
C PRO A 17 15.37 5.24 -0.69
N VAL A 18 14.48 4.81 -1.58
CA VAL A 18 14.07 5.61 -2.74
C VAL A 18 13.31 6.85 -2.28
N ALA A 19 12.31 6.68 -1.42
CA ALA A 19 11.55 7.79 -0.86
C ALA A 19 12.46 8.75 -0.10
N MET A 20 13.46 8.27 0.65
CA MET A 20 14.34 9.14 1.44
C MET A 20 15.24 10.03 0.59
N HIS A 21 15.52 9.68 -0.67
CA HIS A 21 16.33 10.49 -1.58
C HIS A 21 15.51 11.44 -2.46
N MET A 22 14.17 11.39 -2.38
CA MET A 22 13.30 12.29 -3.14
C MET A 22 13.42 13.74 -2.66
N ASP A 23 13.56 14.66 -3.63
CA ASP A 23 13.45 16.10 -3.41
C ASP A 23 12.05 16.60 -3.78
N PHE A 24 11.43 17.31 -2.84
CA PHE A 24 10.10 17.91 -2.99
C PHE A 24 10.15 19.44 -3.00
N GLY A 25 11.33 20.03 -3.29
CA GLY A 25 11.53 21.48 -3.36
C GLY A 25 11.15 22.16 -2.04
N SER A 26 10.23 23.13 -2.11
CA SER A 26 9.79 23.88 -0.92
C SER A 26 9.12 23.03 0.16
N TYR A 27 8.63 21.82 -0.17
CA TYR A 27 8.06 20.90 0.81
C TYR A 27 9.11 20.10 1.60
N SER A 28 10.36 20.05 1.12
CA SER A 28 11.42 19.21 1.70
C SER A 28 11.70 19.53 3.18
N GLU A 29 11.69 20.81 3.58
CA GLU A 29 11.89 21.21 4.98
C GLU A 29 10.73 20.76 5.89
N ARG A 30 9.49 20.94 5.43
CA ARG A 30 8.32 20.45 6.16
C ARG A 30 8.36 18.93 6.31
N ARG A 31 8.77 18.22 5.25
CA ARG A 31 8.94 16.75 5.28
C ARG A 31 9.97 16.33 6.33
N LYS A 32 11.15 16.97 6.40
CA LYS A 32 12.17 16.66 7.41
C LYS A 32 11.61 16.76 8.84
N GLN A 33 10.87 17.83 9.14
CA GLN A 33 10.22 18.01 10.45
C GLN A 33 9.20 16.90 10.75
N LEU A 34 8.38 16.54 9.75
CA LEU A 34 7.40 15.47 9.87
C LEU A 34 8.06 14.11 10.13
N LEU A 35 9.14 13.79 9.41
CA LEU A 35 9.90 12.55 9.63
C LEU A 35 10.55 12.50 11.02
N GLN A 36 11.11 13.61 11.51
CA GLN A 36 11.69 13.66 12.86
C GLN A 36 10.61 13.47 13.93
N THR A 37 9.48 14.15 13.79
CA THR A 37 8.32 13.99 14.69
C THR A 37 7.79 12.55 14.64
N GLY A 38 7.75 11.97 13.44
CA GLY A 38 7.35 10.60 13.17
C GLY A 38 8.25 9.57 13.86
N ARG A 39 9.57 9.72 13.78
CA ARG A 39 10.55 8.88 14.51
C ARG A 39 10.32 8.96 16.01
N GLY A 40 10.11 10.15 16.56
CA GLY A 40 9.78 10.34 17.98
C GLY A 40 8.50 9.58 18.39
N TRP A 41 7.47 9.62 17.54
CA TRP A 41 6.24 8.85 17.76
C TRP A 41 6.47 7.34 17.67
N PHE A 42 7.21 6.87 16.66
CA PHE A 42 7.55 5.46 16.49
C PHE A 42 8.31 4.91 17.70
N ASN A 43 9.29 5.66 18.21
CA ASN A 43 10.04 5.26 19.41
C ASN A 43 9.13 5.10 20.64
N ARG A 44 8.09 5.95 20.79
CA ARG A 44 7.07 5.77 21.83
C ARG A 44 6.22 4.51 21.60
N ARG A 45 5.87 4.20 20.35
CA ARG A 45 5.18 2.94 20.00
C ARG A 45 6.03 1.73 20.32
N VAL A 46 7.32 1.74 19.99
CA VAL A 46 8.26 0.65 20.32
C VAL A 46 8.32 0.41 21.83
N LYS A 47 8.43 1.47 22.65
CA LYS A 47 8.37 1.34 24.12
C LYS A 47 7.07 0.66 24.56
N LYS A 48 5.92 1.13 24.07
CA LYS A 48 4.61 0.55 24.39
C LYS A 48 4.51 -0.91 23.94
N TRP A 49 4.97 -1.23 22.72
CA TRP A 49 4.94 -2.58 22.20
C TRP A 49 5.76 -3.52 23.08
N ASN A 50 6.95 -3.11 23.51
CA ASN A 50 7.82 -3.89 24.38
C ASN A 50 7.30 -4.04 25.82
N SER A 51 6.38 -3.18 26.28
CA SER A 51 5.77 -3.27 27.62
C SER A 51 4.37 -3.90 27.62
N SER A 52 3.71 -4.00 26.47
CA SER A 52 2.39 -4.62 26.33
C SER A 52 2.47 -6.13 26.35
N LEU A 53 1.41 -6.78 26.86
CA LEU A 53 1.22 -8.22 26.68
C LEU A 53 1.16 -8.60 25.19
N TRP A 54 1.63 -9.80 24.90
CA TRP A 54 1.66 -10.40 23.59
C TRP A 54 0.50 -11.39 23.42
N ILE A 55 -0.09 -11.40 22.23
CA ILE A 55 -1.00 -12.46 21.81
C ILE A 55 -0.14 -13.42 21.00
N PRO A 56 0.12 -14.64 21.47
CA PRO A 56 0.91 -15.60 20.71
C PRO A 56 0.09 -16.17 19.54
N GLU A 57 0.82 -16.75 18.60
CA GLU A 57 0.25 -17.71 17.66
C GLU A 57 -0.24 -18.92 18.43
N LEU A 58 -1.40 -19.45 18.04
CA LEU A 58 -2.08 -20.52 18.75
C LEU A 58 -2.17 -21.74 17.83
N GLU A 59 -1.95 -22.90 18.41
CA GLU A 59 -2.03 -24.17 17.70
C GLU A 59 -3.01 -25.08 18.45
N PHE A 60 -4.11 -25.40 17.77
CA PHE A 60 -5.14 -26.32 18.22
C PHE A 60 -5.15 -27.53 17.28
N LYS A 61 -5.83 -28.61 17.68
CA LYS A 61 -5.86 -29.87 16.91
C LYS A 61 -6.27 -29.71 15.44
N GLU A 62 -7.18 -28.78 15.15
CA GLU A 62 -7.77 -28.58 13.81
C GLU A 62 -7.51 -27.20 13.22
N ILE A 63 -6.95 -26.27 14.01
CA ILE A 63 -6.77 -24.89 13.60
C ILE A 63 -5.49 -24.31 14.18
N GLU A 64 -4.78 -23.58 13.34
CA GLU A 64 -3.55 -22.88 13.69
C GLU A 64 -3.71 -21.41 13.32
N THR A 65 -3.29 -20.50 14.21
CA THR A 65 -3.24 -19.07 13.95
C THR A 65 -1.79 -18.64 13.75
N ARG A 66 -1.50 -17.94 12.66
CA ARG A 66 -0.18 -17.40 12.35
C ARG A 66 -0.29 -15.92 11.97
N TYR A 67 0.60 -15.09 12.51
CA TYR A 67 0.87 -13.75 12.00
C TYR A 67 1.53 -13.86 10.64
N SER A 68 0.98 -13.17 9.65
CA SER A 68 1.32 -13.35 8.25
C SER A 68 2.51 -12.50 7.82
N GLU A 69 2.77 -11.38 8.48
CA GLU A 69 3.69 -10.33 8.03
C GLU A 69 5.12 -10.84 7.84
N GLY A 70 5.65 -10.68 6.62
CA GLY A 70 6.97 -11.17 6.23
C GLY A 70 7.09 -12.67 6.02
N LYS A 71 5.99 -13.44 6.19
CA LYS A 71 5.99 -14.89 6.02
C LYS A 71 5.58 -15.33 4.62
N LYS A 72 5.85 -16.60 4.34
CA LYS A 72 5.47 -17.30 3.11
C LYS A 72 4.84 -18.63 3.49
N PHE A 73 3.78 -19.00 2.78
CA PHE A 73 3.05 -20.25 2.97
C PHE A 73 2.89 -20.92 1.60
N SER A 74 2.91 -22.25 1.57
CA SER A 74 2.73 -23.04 0.35
C SER A 74 1.65 -24.09 0.57
N PHE A 75 0.69 -24.15 -0.34
CA PHE A 75 -0.45 -25.06 -0.34
C PHE A 75 -0.53 -25.71 -1.72
N GLY A 76 0.06 -26.90 -1.86
CA GLY A 76 0.29 -27.50 -3.16
C GLY A 76 1.09 -26.56 -4.06
N GLU A 77 0.54 -26.22 -5.23
CA GLU A 77 1.16 -25.31 -6.20
C GLU A 77 0.94 -23.82 -5.88
N THR A 78 0.07 -23.50 -4.91
CA THR A 78 -0.22 -22.13 -4.49
C THR A 78 0.81 -21.64 -3.48
N LYS A 79 1.47 -20.52 -3.77
CA LYS A 79 2.39 -19.83 -2.87
C LYS A 79 1.79 -18.50 -2.46
N ILE A 80 1.67 -18.28 -1.15
CA ILE A 80 1.20 -17.01 -0.57
C ILE A 80 2.37 -16.36 0.15
N ARG A 81 2.65 -15.10 -0.12
CA ARG A 81 3.68 -14.31 0.55
C ARG A 81 3.09 -13.01 1.05
N PHE A 82 3.56 -12.56 2.20
CA PHE A 82 3.16 -11.27 2.75
C PHE A 82 4.39 -10.38 2.86
N THR A 83 4.21 -9.09 2.60
CA THR A 83 5.27 -8.12 2.86
C THR A 83 5.54 -8.04 4.36
N LYS A 84 6.70 -7.48 4.72
CA LYS A 84 6.85 -6.91 6.06
C LYS A 84 5.81 -5.80 6.30
N PRO A 85 5.59 -5.37 7.55
CA PRO A 85 4.70 -4.24 7.82
C PRO A 85 5.11 -3.00 7.02
N LEU A 86 4.14 -2.41 6.33
CA LEU A 86 4.26 -1.19 5.54
C LEU A 86 3.45 -0.08 6.22
N PHE A 87 3.81 1.18 6.00
CA PHE A 87 3.00 2.30 6.46
C PHE A 87 1.65 2.30 5.73
N HIS A 88 0.58 2.52 6.47
CA HIS A 88 -0.74 2.80 5.89
C HIS A 88 -0.73 4.25 5.37
N GLY A 89 -0.40 4.41 4.09
CA GLY A 89 -0.21 5.69 3.42
C GLY A 89 1.23 6.23 3.51
N ILE A 90 1.38 7.45 4.00
CA ILE A 90 2.68 8.15 4.03
C ILE A 90 3.58 7.72 5.20
N GLU A 91 4.88 8.03 5.13
CA GLU A 91 5.85 7.73 6.17
C GLU A 91 5.38 8.25 7.54
N PHE A 92 5.42 7.37 8.55
CA PHE A 92 4.93 7.64 9.92
C PHE A 92 3.46 8.11 10.02
N SER A 93 2.63 7.71 9.05
CA SER A 93 1.19 7.84 9.16
C SER A 93 0.66 7.32 10.50
N ARG A 94 -0.29 8.06 11.10
CA ARG A 94 -0.85 7.76 12.43
C ARG A 94 -1.90 6.65 12.40
N VAL A 95 -2.37 6.25 11.22
CA VAL A 95 -3.45 5.26 11.06
C VAL A 95 -2.96 3.80 11.15
N GLY A 96 -1.64 3.59 11.26
CA GLY A 96 -1.07 2.29 11.58
C GLY A 96 -0.26 1.69 10.45
N TRP A 97 -0.30 0.37 10.36
CA TRP A 97 0.51 -0.44 9.45
C TRP A 97 -0.39 -1.41 8.70
N ILE A 98 0.01 -1.74 7.49
CA ILE A 98 -0.62 -2.73 6.62
C ILE A 98 0.42 -3.76 6.17
N PHE A 99 -0.02 -4.78 5.45
CA PHE A 99 0.85 -5.64 4.66
C PHE A 99 0.17 -5.95 3.33
N ALA A 100 0.96 -6.05 2.27
CA ALA A 100 0.45 -6.52 0.98
C ALA A 100 0.54 -8.05 0.92
N THR A 101 -0.38 -8.64 0.17
CA THR A 101 -0.44 -10.08 -0.06
C THR A 101 -0.07 -10.36 -1.51
N VAL A 102 0.83 -11.33 -1.72
CA VAL A 102 1.19 -11.84 -3.04
C VAL A 102 0.75 -13.30 -3.10
N VAL A 103 -0.08 -13.62 -4.09
CA VAL A 103 -0.51 -14.99 -4.37
C VAL A 103 0.06 -15.40 -5.71
N GLN A 104 0.65 -16.58 -5.78
CA GLN A 104 1.17 -17.15 -7.02
C GLN A 104 0.64 -18.58 -7.17
N HIS A 105 0.07 -18.90 -8.33
CA HIS A 105 -0.50 -20.22 -8.63
C HIS A 105 -0.35 -20.48 -10.13
N GLU A 106 0.13 -21.67 -10.52
CA GLU A 106 0.28 -22.08 -11.94
C GLU A 106 0.97 -21.04 -12.87
N GLY A 107 1.92 -20.28 -12.31
CA GLY A 107 2.66 -19.26 -13.06
C GLY A 107 2.01 -17.87 -13.11
N GLU A 108 0.75 -17.73 -12.68
CA GLU A 108 0.10 -16.43 -12.51
C GLU A 108 0.41 -15.81 -11.16
N LYS A 109 0.57 -14.48 -11.12
CA LYS A 109 0.84 -13.72 -9.90
C LYS A 109 -0.19 -12.61 -9.67
N LEU A 110 -0.82 -12.64 -8.50
CA LEU A 110 -1.71 -11.60 -8.01
C LEU A 110 -1.07 -10.86 -6.83
N ILE A 111 -1.22 -9.54 -6.80
CA ILE A 111 -0.92 -8.72 -5.63
C ILE A 111 -2.20 -8.03 -5.15
N HIS A 112 -2.47 -8.14 -3.85
CA HIS A 112 -3.40 -7.27 -3.13
C HIS A 112 -2.60 -6.30 -2.26
N SER A 113 -2.67 -5.01 -2.59
CA SER A 113 -1.86 -3.96 -1.96
C SER A 113 -2.25 -3.61 -0.52
N SER A 114 -3.49 -3.89 -0.10
CA SER A 114 -4.07 -3.32 1.13
C SER A 114 -4.11 -1.78 1.07
N ASP A 115 -4.29 -1.11 2.21
CA ASP A 115 -4.60 0.32 2.30
C ASP A 115 -3.35 1.20 2.15
N MET A 116 -2.71 1.13 0.99
CA MET A 116 -1.48 1.87 0.66
C MET A 116 -1.73 3.36 0.37
N ASN A 117 -2.99 3.77 0.25
CA ASN A 117 -3.45 5.09 -0.20
C ASN A 117 -2.90 5.49 -1.58
N GLY A 118 -2.82 4.53 -2.52
CA GLY A 118 -2.27 4.71 -3.87
C GLY A 118 -0.78 4.97 -3.85
N PRO A 119 0.08 3.93 -3.79
CA PRO A 119 1.33 3.94 -3.05
C PRO A 119 2.03 5.29 -3.11
N ILE A 120 1.89 6.07 -2.03
CA ILE A 120 2.49 7.41 -1.92
C ILE A 120 4.01 7.27 -1.81
N ILE A 121 4.47 6.22 -1.13
CA ILE A 121 5.88 5.93 -0.89
C ILE A 121 6.47 5.22 -2.12
N GLU A 122 7.55 5.77 -2.65
CA GLU A 122 8.18 5.36 -3.90
C GLU A 122 8.70 3.91 -3.82
N ASP A 123 9.26 3.49 -2.69
CA ASP A 123 9.76 2.12 -2.50
C ASP A 123 8.66 1.05 -2.64
N TYR A 124 7.40 1.40 -2.36
CA TYR A 124 6.28 0.48 -2.54
C TYR A 124 5.95 0.30 -4.02
N MET A 125 6.09 1.37 -4.81
CA MET A 125 5.99 1.30 -6.27
C MET A 125 7.13 0.47 -6.86
N GLU A 126 8.37 0.68 -6.42
CA GLU A 126 9.53 -0.09 -6.89
C GLU A 126 9.38 -1.58 -6.55
N TRP A 127 8.85 -1.87 -5.36
CA TRP A 127 8.51 -3.24 -4.97
C TRP A 127 7.45 -3.86 -5.89
N ILE A 128 6.35 -3.15 -6.19
CA ILE A 128 5.29 -3.66 -7.09
C ILE A 128 5.84 -3.91 -8.50
N ILE A 129 6.63 -2.98 -9.05
CA ILE A 129 7.25 -3.11 -10.37
C ILE A 129 8.16 -4.35 -10.39
N LYS A 130 9.02 -4.50 -9.37
CA LYS A 130 9.92 -5.65 -9.25
C LYS A 130 9.17 -6.97 -9.10
N GLU A 131 8.07 -6.97 -8.36
CA GLU A 131 7.24 -8.16 -8.23
C GLU A 131 6.55 -8.53 -9.55
N ASN A 132 6.26 -7.55 -10.40
CA ASN A 132 5.74 -7.75 -11.75
C ASN A 132 4.52 -8.70 -11.79
N PRO A 133 3.38 -8.33 -11.18
CA PRO A 133 2.20 -9.18 -11.13
C PRO A 133 1.45 -9.22 -12.46
N ASP A 134 0.71 -10.31 -12.72
CA ASP A 134 -0.29 -10.35 -13.80
C ASP A 134 -1.53 -9.52 -13.43
N ILE A 135 -1.95 -9.61 -12.17
CA ILE A 135 -3.14 -8.95 -11.61
C ILE A 135 -2.75 -8.15 -10.38
N LEU A 136 -3.11 -6.86 -10.36
CA LEU A 136 -2.86 -5.97 -9.24
C LEU A 136 -4.17 -5.38 -8.72
N ILE A 137 -4.52 -5.71 -7.47
CA ILE A 137 -5.57 -5.03 -6.72
C ILE A 137 -4.92 -3.91 -5.93
N LEU A 138 -5.10 -2.69 -6.43
CA LEU A 138 -4.43 -1.48 -5.99
C LEU A 138 -5.40 -0.56 -5.26
N ASP A 139 -5.13 -0.26 -3.99
CA ASP A 139 -5.77 0.85 -3.31
C ASP A 139 -5.33 2.17 -3.95
N GLY A 140 -6.25 3.10 -4.15
CA GLY A 140 -5.93 4.43 -4.69
C GLY A 140 -5.79 5.54 -3.66
N PRO A 141 -5.40 6.74 -4.10
CA PRO A 141 -5.31 7.89 -3.24
C PRO A 141 -6.69 8.28 -2.73
N MET A 142 -6.76 8.63 -1.45
CA MET A 142 -7.96 9.16 -0.78
C MET A 142 -8.28 10.60 -1.23
N THR A 143 -8.62 10.80 -2.51
CA THR A 143 -8.82 12.13 -3.12
C THR A 143 -9.94 12.94 -2.46
N TYR A 144 -10.95 12.27 -1.89
CA TYR A 144 -11.99 12.88 -1.07
C TYR A 144 -11.48 13.55 0.23
N MET A 145 -10.23 13.29 0.62
CA MET A 145 -9.57 13.87 1.80
C MET A 145 -8.53 14.93 1.43
N MET A 146 -8.60 15.45 0.19
CA MET A 146 -7.75 16.54 -0.26
C MET A 146 -7.91 17.78 0.62
N GLY A 147 -6.79 18.36 1.06
CA GLY A 147 -6.76 19.53 1.95
C GLY A 147 -6.80 19.18 3.45
N TYR A 148 -7.05 17.92 3.81
CA TYR A 148 -7.02 17.45 5.20
C TYR A 148 -5.89 16.44 5.43
N LEU A 149 -6.11 15.17 5.05
CA LEU A 149 -5.10 14.10 5.20
C LEU A 149 -4.22 13.94 3.95
N LEU A 150 -4.76 14.28 2.77
CA LEU A 150 -4.03 14.25 1.51
C LEU A 150 -3.72 15.68 1.06
N ASN A 151 -2.46 15.93 0.68
CA ASN A 151 -2.04 17.19 0.07
C ASN A 151 -1.65 16.98 -1.40
N LYS A 152 -1.49 18.08 -2.15
CA LYS A 152 -1.15 18.03 -3.58
C LYS A 152 0.16 17.31 -3.86
N THR A 153 1.20 17.52 -3.05
CA THR A 153 2.49 16.83 -3.20
C THR A 153 2.34 15.32 -3.10
N ASN A 154 1.58 14.83 -2.11
CA ASN A 154 1.37 13.40 -1.89
C ASN A 154 0.43 12.78 -2.92
N LEU A 155 -0.60 13.50 -3.40
CA LEU A 155 -1.39 13.05 -4.54
C LEU A 155 -0.51 12.93 -5.79
N GLN A 156 0.36 13.90 -6.04
CA GLN A 156 1.25 13.84 -7.20
C GLN A 156 2.23 12.66 -7.09
N ARG A 157 2.77 12.38 -5.90
CA ARG A 157 3.57 11.17 -5.64
C ARG A 157 2.78 9.91 -6.00
N ALA A 158 1.57 9.76 -5.46
CA ALA A 158 0.68 8.62 -5.77
C ALA A 158 0.44 8.47 -7.28
N VAL A 159 0.03 9.54 -7.96
CA VAL A 159 -0.23 9.54 -9.41
C VAL A 159 1.01 9.16 -10.21
N ASN A 160 2.18 9.72 -9.87
CA ASN A 160 3.44 9.40 -10.54
C ASN A 160 3.83 7.94 -10.32
N ASN A 161 3.76 7.48 -9.08
CA ASN A 161 4.12 6.11 -8.70
C ASN A 161 3.24 5.09 -9.42
N ILE A 162 1.92 5.29 -9.42
CA ILE A 162 0.98 4.39 -10.09
C ILE A 162 1.19 4.44 -11.61
N SER A 163 1.44 5.62 -12.18
CA SER A 163 1.77 5.76 -13.60
C SER A 163 3.05 5.00 -13.97
N ARG A 164 4.05 4.96 -13.08
CA ARG A 164 5.27 4.15 -13.24
C ARG A 164 4.96 2.66 -13.15
N ILE A 165 4.17 2.21 -12.16
CA ILE A 165 3.72 0.81 -12.08
C ILE A 165 3.07 0.37 -13.39
N VAL A 166 2.12 1.17 -13.89
CA VAL A 166 1.44 0.89 -15.15
C VAL A 166 2.40 0.90 -16.34
N ARG A 167 3.47 1.70 -16.32
CA ARG A 167 4.43 1.80 -17.42
C ARG A 167 5.51 0.72 -17.42
N GLU A 168 6.00 0.35 -16.25
CA GLU A 168 7.26 -0.37 -16.07
C GLU A 168 7.08 -1.83 -15.62
N SER A 169 5.86 -2.23 -15.29
CA SER A 169 5.51 -3.65 -15.10
C SER A 169 4.86 -4.24 -16.35
N GLU A 170 4.69 -5.55 -16.41
CA GLU A 170 3.93 -6.31 -17.41
C GLU A 170 2.49 -6.59 -16.95
N VAL A 171 2.00 -5.84 -15.93
CA VAL A 171 0.66 -6.05 -15.38
C VAL A 171 -0.43 -5.95 -16.45
N LYS A 172 -1.29 -6.97 -16.50
CA LYS A 172 -2.36 -7.11 -17.48
C LYS A 172 -3.65 -6.45 -17.00
N LEU A 173 -3.98 -6.66 -15.72
CA LEU A 173 -5.18 -6.15 -15.07
C LEU A 173 -4.82 -5.42 -13.78
N VAL A 174 -5.25 -4.16 -13.68
CA VAL A 174 -5.19 -3.37 -12.45
C VAL A 174 -6.61 -3.05 -12.01
N ILE A 175 -6.99 -3.59 -10.84
CA ILE A 175 -8.22 -3.21 -10.13
C ILE A 175 -7.86 -2.06 -9.18
N TYR A 176 -8.18 -0.85 -9.58
CA TYR A 176 -7.83 0.40 -8.91
C TYR A 176 -9.01 0.91 -8.08
N ASP A 177 -9.01 0.63 -6.78
CA ASP A 177 -10.22 0.71 -5.94
C ASP A 177 -9.93 1.13 -4.48
N HIS A 178 -10.78 0.67 -3.56
CA HIS A 178 -10.78 0.84 -2.11
C HIS A 178 -10.99 2.28 -1.61
N HIS A 179 -9.98 3.14 -1.67
CA HIS A 179 -10.14 4.57 -1.38
C HIS A 179 -10.55 5.38 -2.59
N LEU A 180 -10.21 4.91 -3.80
CA LEU A 180 -10.35 5.67 -5.03
C LEU A 180 -11.83 6.02 -5.35
N PRO A 181 -12.77 5.06 -5.49
CA PRO A 181 -14.14 5.37 -5.88
C PRO A 181 -15.01 5.83 -4.69
N ARG A 182 -14.43 6.56 -3.72
CA ARG A 182 -15.16 7.17 -2.60
C ARG A 182 -15.65 8.60 -2.89
N GLU A 183 -15.25 9.17 -4.01
CA GLU A 183 -15.79 10.44 -4.54
C GLU A 183 -15.94 10.37 -6.06
N ALA A 184 -16.86 11.15 -6.65
CA ALA A 184 -17.13 11.10 -8.08
C ALA A 184 -15.96 11.56 -8.96
N ARG A 185 -15.12 12.47 -8.46
CA ARG A 185 -14.03 13.11 -9.23
C ARG A 185 -12.73 12.31 -9.22
N PHE A 186 -12.75 11.06 -8.74
CA PHE A 186 -11.55 10.23 -8.63
C PHE A 186 -10.80 10.07 -9.97
N ARG A 187 -11.55 9.98 -11.08
CA ARG A 187 -10.98 9.89 -12.44
C ARG A 187 -10.26 11.17 -12.84
N GLU A 188 -10.83 12.33 -12.53
CA GLU A 188 -10.23 13.64 -12.81
C GLU A 188 -8.97 13.84 -11.97
N ASN A 189 -9.05 13.53 -10.67
CA ASN A 189 -7.94 13.69 -9.74
C ASN A 189 -6.76 12.72 -10.02
N THR A 190 -6.99 11.67 -10.79
CA THR A 190 -5.97 10.67 -11.18
C THR A 190 -5.88 10.50 -12.70
N GLU A 191 -6.29 11.51 -13.48
CA GLU A 191 -6.45 11.45 -14.94
C GLU A 191 -5.24 10.87 -15.65
N GLU A 192 -4.03 11.29 -15.22
CA GLU A 192 -2.77 10.84 -15.80
C GLU A 192 -2.62 9.30 -15.75
N VAL A 193 -3.04 8.66 -14.66
CA VAL A 193 -2.96 7.20 -14.51
C VAL A 193 -3.84 6.51 -15.57
N TRP A 194 -5.07 7.00 -15.73
CA TRP A 194 -6.01 6.47 -16.73
C TRP A 194 -5.51 6.69 -18.15
N ARG A 195 -4.94 7.87 -18.42
CA ARG A 195 -4.35 8.21 -19.71
C ARG A 195 -3.16 7.31 -20.06
N VAL A 196 -2.27 7.06 -19.11
CA VAL A 196 -1.11 6.17 -19.28
C VAL A 196 -1.57 4.74 -19.53
N ALA A 197 -2.52 4.21 -18.74
CA ALA A 197 -3.07 2.87 -18.94
C ALA A 197 -3.71 2.72 -20.32
N LYS A 198 -4.52 3.70 -20.75
CA LYS A 198 -5.14 3.72 -22.08
C LYS A 198 -4.09 3.73 -23.20
N LYS A 199 -3.06 4.57 -23.08
CA LYS A 199 -1.98 4.67 -24.07
C LYS A 199 -1.21 3.36 -24.23
N LEU A 200 -1.01 2.63 -23.14
CA LEU A 200 -0.28 1.36 -23.12
C LEU A 200 -1.20 0.14 -23.32
N ASN A 201 -2.48 0.35 -23.62
CA ASN A 201 -3.49 -0.69 -23.77
C ASN A 201 -3.57 -1.65 -22.57
N LYS A 202 -3.42 -1.11 -21.35
CA LYS A 202 -3.54 -1.87 -20.09
C LYS A 202 -4.94 -1.75 -19.52
N LYS A 203 -5.46 -2.87 -18.99
CA LYS A 203 -6.80 -2.91 -18.39
C LYS A 203 -6.75 -2.35 -16.97
N LEU A 204 -7.06 -1.06 -16.84
CA LEU A 204 -7.22 -0.37 -15.55
C LEU A 204 -8.71 -0.11 -15.31
N LEU A 205 -9.25 -0.67 -14.23
CA LEU A 205 -10.68 -0.61 -13.90
C LEU A 205 -10.88 -0.49 -12.39
N THR A 206 -12.00 0.05 -11.95
CA THR A 206 -12.49 -0.20 -10.58
C THR A 206 -13.03 -1.63 -10.46
N ALA A 207 -13.22 -2.12 -9.24
CA ALA A 207 -13.86 -3.40 -8.96
C ALA A 207 -15.30 -3.44 -9.50
N ALA A 208 -16.04 -2.33 -9.39
CA ALA A 208 -17.38 -2.22 -9.98
C ALA A 208 -17.34 -2.43 -11.50
N GLU A 209 -16.44 -1.75 -12.20
CA GLU A 209 -16.32 -1.84 -13.66
C GLU A 209 -15.80 -3.20 -14.12
N PHE A 210 -14.91 -3.83 -13.34
CA PHE A 210 -14.50 -5.21 -13.59
C PHE A 210 -15.69 -6.18 -13.55
N LEU A 211 -16.67 -5.93 -12.69
CA LEU A 211 -17.93 -6.67 -12.59
C LEU A 211 -19.01 -6.20 -13.59
N GLY A 212 -18.69 -5.29 -14.52
CA GLY A 212 -19.64 -4.74 -15.48
C GLY A 212 -20.68 -3.78 -14.86
N LYS A 213 -20.38 -3.20 -13.69
CA LYS A 213 -21.22 -2.24 -12.98
C LYS A 213 -20.63 -0.84 -13.02
N THR A 214 -21.49 0.16 -12.83
CA THR A 214 -21.07 1.55 -12.61
C THR A 214 -20.57 1.71 -11.17
N PRO A 215 -19.44 2.40 -10.92
CA PRO A 215 -19.05 2.77 -9.56
C PRO A 215 -20.15 3.57 -8.88
N LYS A 216 -20.47 3.25 -7.63
CA LYS A 216 -21.63 3.83 -6.93
C LYS A 216 -21.62 5.36 -6.90
N VAL A 217 -20.43 5.96 -6.73
CA VAL A 217 -20.23 7.41 -6.71
C VAL A 217 -20.48 8.12 -8.05
N LEU A 218 -20.63 7.35 -9.14
CA LEU A 218 -20.95 7.84 -10.48
C LEU A 218 -22.41 7.57 -10.88
N GLU A 219 -23.17 6.82 -10.08
CA GLU A 219 -24.59 6.65 -10.31
C GLU A 219 -25.31 7.99 -10.06
N LYS A 220 -26.17 8.39 -11.01
CA LYS A 220 -27.05 9.54 -10.82
C LYS A 220 -28.16 9.13 -9.86
N THR A 221 -28.32 9.88 -8.77
CA THR A 221 -29.50 9.81 -7.90
C THR A 221 -30.72 10.33 -8.62
#